data_AF-A0A6G3XMF3-F1
#
_entry.id   AF-A0A6G3XMF3-F1
#
_cell.length_a   1.000
_cell.length_b   1.000
_cell.length_c   1.000
_cell.angle_alpha   90.00
_cell.angle_beta   90.00
_cell.angle_gamma   90.00
#
_symmetry.space_group_name_H-M   'P 1'
#
loop_
_entity.id
_entity.type
_entity.pdbx_description
1 polymer ?
#
loop_
_entity_poly.entity_id
_entity_poly.type
_entity_poly.pdbx_seq_one_letter_code
_entity_poly.pdbx_strand_id
1 'polypeptide(L)'
;MTYTEASMNALRQRGDELADATVATLFDRGEVGTFNSLMRYVSTAGAPLPDGLPDVARDYLQATSAPPAWVDWEEMEKARLFFIDNNVHISTALSFASMPACYVVPHVAKLLSATHGLSYPSKRMAETGQFTVYLMRPDAFEAGGRFIPAAQKVRLLHASIRHHLLRERRWDTDALGTPICQEDMIGGQMFFSLLVLDSLHRLGIHMSEEGAAAYYYAWRVVGAMLGVSQESVPPSLEEARRF
;
A
#
# COMPACT_ATOMS: atom_id res chain seq x y z
N MET A 1 1.91 21.11 -4.28
CA MET A 1 3.17 21.27 -3.51
C MET A 1 4.33 21.28 -4.51
N THR A 2 5.37 22.09 -4.34
CA THR A 2 6.53 22.01 -5.25
C THR A 2 7.42 20.84 -4.83
N TYR A 3 7.55 19.82 -5.69
CA TYR A 3 8.43 18.68 -5.44
C TYR A 3 9.87 19.09 -5.73
N THR A 4 10.61 19.37 -4.67
CA THR A 4 12.02 19.78 -4.72
C THR A 4 12.89 18.66 -4.19
N GLU A 5 14.18 18.68 -4.52
CA GLU A 5 15.14 17.73 -3.96
C GLU A 5 15.10 17.74 -2.42
N ALA A 6 14.98 18.91 -1.80
CA ALA A 6 14.89 19.06 -0.36
C ALA A 6 13.61 18.39 0.22
N SER A 7 12.46 18.59 -0.41
CA SER A 7 11.21 17.97 0.07
C SER A 7 11.22 16.45 -0.14
N MET A 8 11.79 15.95 -1.24
CA MET A 8 11.96 14.50 -1.46
C MET A 8 12.95 13.88 -0.47
N ASN A 9 14.07 14.55 -0.19
CA ASN A 9 15.02 14.11 0.83
C ASN A 9 14.37 14.05 2.22
N ALA A 10 13.49 14.97 2.57
CA ALA A 10 12.76 14.90 3.84
C ALA A 10 11.83 13.68 3.91
N LEU A 11 11.20 13.29 2.79
CA LEU A 11 10.37 12.08 2.72
C LEU A 11 11.19 10.79 2.84
N ARG A 12 12.41 10.77 2.27
CA ARG A 12 13.36 9.64 2.38
C ARG A 12 13.70 9.27 3.82
N GLN A 13 13.64 10.23 4.72
CA GLN A 13 14.02 10.01 6.13
C GLN A 13 12.86 9.50 6.99
N ARG A 14 11.63 9.43 6.47
CA ARG A 14 10.44 9.09 7.28
C ARG A 14 9.84 7.73 6.89
N GLY A 15 9.55 6.90 7.89
CA GLY A 15 8.81 5.65 7.77
C GLY A 15 7.33 5.82 8.11
N ASP A 16 6.76 4.89 8.87
CA ASP A 16 5.38 4.91 9.35
C ASP A 16 5.37 4.64 10.85
N GLU A 17 5.34 5.72 11.64
CA GLU A 17 5.56 5.69 13.09
C GLU A 17 4.62 4.73 13.82
N LEU A 18 3.33 4.72 13.46
CA LEU A 18 2.34 3.85 14.10
C LEU A 18 2.65 2.37 13.86
N ALA A 19 2.90 1.99 12.61
CA ALA A 19 3.20 0.61 12.27
C ALA A 19 4.59 0.18 12.75
N ASP A 20 5.58 1.08 12.68
CA ASP A 20 6.95 0.85 13.15
C ASP A 20 6.98 0.60 14.66
N ALA A 21 6.30 1.44 15.46
CA ALA A 21 6.19 1.26 16.90
C ALA A 21 5.46 -0.03 17.28
N THR A 22 4.40 -0.39 16.52
CA THR A 22 3.66 -1.63 16.72
C THR A 22 4.56 -2.84 16.52
N VAL A 23 5.28 -2.88 15.40
CA VAL A 23 6.20 -3.98 15.06
C VAL A 23 7.34 -4.05 16.08
N ALA A 24 7.99 -2.93 16.40
CA ALA A 24 9.09 -2.90 17.36
C ALA A 24 8.66 -3.48 18.72
N THR A 25 7.49 -3.07 19.22
CA THR A 25 6.94 -3.58 20.49
C THR A 25 6.68 -5.09 20.44
N LEU A 26 6.08 -5.60 19.36
CA LEU A 26 5.86 -7.04 19.20
C LEU A 26 7.18 -7.83 19.18
N PHE A 27 8.24 -7.28 18.57
CA PHE A 27 9.56 -7.90 18.57
C PHE A 27 10.21 -7.88 19.95
N ASP A 28 10.20 -6.75 20.65
CA ASP A 28 10.80 -6.59 21.97
C ASP A 28 10.15 -7.50 23.01
N ARG A 29 8.84 -7.75 22.88
CA ARG A 29 8.09 -8.66 23.76
C ARG A 29 8.12 -10.12 23.32
N GLY A 30 8.71 -10.45 22.17
CA GLY A 30 8.71 -11.81 21.62
C GLY A 30 7.34 -12.31 21.15
N GLU A 31 6.41 -11.40 20.84
CA GLU A 31 5.00 -11.70 20.57
C GLU A 31 4.68 -11.89 19.07
N VAL A 32 5.68 -11.73 18.18
CA VAL A 32 5.51 -11.86 16.72
C VAL A 32 4.93 -13.21 16.31
N GLY A 33 5.36 -14.31 16.94
CA GLY A 33 4.86 -15.65 16.64
C GLY A 33 3.38 -15.82 16.99
N THR A 34 2.98 -15.30 18.16
CA THR A 34 1.58 -15.26 18.61
C THR A 34 0.73 -14.43 17.67
N PHE A 35 1.17 -13.21 17.37
CA PHE A 35 0.50 -12.31 16.42
C PHE A 35 0.26 -12.99 15.06
N ASN A 36 1.30 -13.57 14.45
CA ASN A 36 1.19 -14.23 13.14
C ASN A 36 0.23 -15.42 13.15
N SER A 37 0.19 -16.17 14.25
CA SER A 37 -0.71 -17.32 14.40
C SER A 37 -2.17 -16.88 14.48
N LEU A 38 -2.45 -15.85 15.27
CA LEU A 38 -3.80 -15.31 15.47
C LEU A 38 -4.31 -14.57 14.23
N MET A 39 -3.48 -13.74 13.61
CA MET A 39 -3.86 -12.93 12.44
C MET A 39 -4.03 -13.72 11.14
N ARG A 40 -3.66 -15.01 11.14
CA ARG A 40 -3.96 -15.92 10.02
C ARG A 40 -5.46 -16.02 9.76
N TYR A 41 -6.28 -15.96 10.81
CA TYR A 41 -7.72 -16.16 10.74
C TYR A 41 -8.52 -14.87 10.64
N VAL A 42 -7.91 -13.73 10.97
CA VAL A 42 -8.51 -12.40 10.81
C VAL A 42 -8.45 -12.00 9.33
N SER A 43 -9.55 -12.20 8.60
CA SER A 43 -9.61 -11.99 7.15
C SER A 43 -10.73 -11.06 6.68
N THR A 44 -11.64 -10.67 7.57
CA THR A 44 -12.77 -9.78 7.29
C THR A 44 -12.86 -8.67 8.33
N ALA A 45 -13.24 -7.47 7.90
CA ALA A 45 -13.48 -6.33 8.77
C ALA A 45 -14.67 -6.59 9.70
N GLY A 46 -14.63 -6.04 10.91
CA GLY A 46 -15.70 -6.21 11.92
C GLY A 46 -15.76 -7.60 12.58
N ALA A 47 -14.91 -8.55 12.18
CA ALA A 47 -14.80 -9.83 12.89
C ALA A 47 -14.23 -9.60 14.30
N PRO A 48 -14.72 -10.32 15.34
CA PRO A 48 -14.13 -10.27 16.66
C PRO A 48 -12.63 -10.57 16.61
N LEU A 49 -11.84 -9.74 17.29
CA LEU A 49 -10.41 -9.99 17.41
C LEU A 49 -10.19 -11.20 18.34
N PRO A 50 -9.24 -12.08 18.01
CA PRO A 50 -9.02 -13.29 18.77
C PRO A 50 -8.54 -13.00 20.20
N ASP A 51 -8.91 -13.88 21.13
CA ASP A 51 -8.40 -13.86 22.49
C ASP A 51 -6.87 -14.05 22.50
N GLY A 52 -6.19 -13.35 23.41
CA GLY A 52 -4.72 -13.38 23.51
C GLY A 52 -3.98 -12.60 22.41
N LEU A 53 -4.69 -11.85 21.54
CA LEU A 53 -4.04 -10.88 20.66
C LEU A 53 -3.31 -9.82 21.51
N PRO A 54 -2.00 -9.58 21.29
CA PRO A 54 -1.25 -8.57 22.01
C PRO A 54 -1.90 -7.19 21.92
N ASP A 55 -1.92 -6.45 23.03
CA ASP A 55 -2.62 -5.17 23.12
C ASP A 55 -2.14 -4.16 22.07
N VAL A 56 -0.83 -4.09 21.83
CA VAL A 56 -0.27 -3.20 20.79
C VAL A 56 -0.80 -3.51 19.39
N ALA A 57 -1.05 -4.79 19.09
CA ALA A 57 -1.64 -5.19 17.81
C ALA A 57 -3.14 -4.86 17.77
N ARG A 58 -3.85 -5.02 18.90
CA ARG A 58 -5.26 -4.63 19.02
C ARG A 58 -5.44 -3.13 18.80
N ASP A 59 -4.62 -2.32 19.45
CA ASP A 59 -4.63 -0.86 19.33
C ASP A 59 -4.36 -0.42 17.89
N TYR A 60 -3.35 -1.02 17.24
CA TYR A 60 -3.08 -0.79 15.83
C TYR A 60 -4.27 -1.12 14.92
N LEU A 61 -4.90 -2.30 15.10
CA LEU A 61 -6.04 -2.70 14.29
C LEU A 61 -7.25 -1.79 14.51
N GLN A 62 -7.46 -1.30 15.74
CA GLN A 62 -8.51 -0.34 16.04
C GLN A 62 -8.22 1.03 15.40
N ALA A 63 -7.00 1.54 15.55
CA ALA A 63 -6.58 2.83 14.99
C ALA A 63 -6.64 2.88 13.45
N THR A 64 -6.58 1.72 12.78
CA THR A 64 -6.58 1.58 11.32
C THR A 64 -7.82 0.87 10.78
N SER A 65 -8.88 0.81 11.58
CA SER A 65 -10.11 0.05 11.28
C SER A 65 -11.05 0.73 10.27
N ALA A 66 -10.81 1.99 9.94
CA ALA A 66 -11.66 2.78 9.07
C ALA A 66 -10.83 3.58 8.05
N PRO A 67 -11.39 3.89 6.87
CA PRO A 67 -10.77 4.80 5.92
C PRO A 67 -10.68 6.23 6.48
N PRO A 68 -9.87 7.10 5.86
CA PRO A 68 -9.79 8.49 6.25
C PRO A 68 -11.16 9.20 6.16
N ALA A 69 -11.40 10.15 7.05
CA ALA A 69 -12.67 10.89 7.11
C ALA A 69 -12.96 11.75 5.86
N TRP A 70 -11.94 12.05 5.05
CA TRP A 70 -12.09 12.82 3.82
C TRP A 70 -12.57 11.97 2.62
N VAL A 71 -12.78 10.66 2.80
CA VAL A 71 -13.22 9.80 1.70
C VAL A 71 -14.60 10.20 1.21
N ASP A 72 -14.64 10.73 -0.01
CA ASP A 72 -15.80 10.83 -0.89
C ASP A 72 -16.16 9.45 -1.47
N TRP A 73 -17.37 8.99 -1.14
CA TRP A 73 -17.90 7.69 -1.55
C TRP A 73 -18.43 7.68 -2.99
N GLU A 74 -18.84 8.83 -3.53
CA GLU A 74 -19.24 8.94 -4.93
C GLU A 74 -18.02 8.77 -5.84
N GLU A 75 -16.89 9.38 -5.48
CA GLU A 75 -15.62 9.19 -6.19
C GLU A 75 -15.10 7.75 -6.10
N MET A 76 -15.25 7.10 -4.93
CA MET A 76 -14.92 5.67 -4.80
C MET A 76 -15.80 4.78 -5.70
N GLU A 77 -17.09 5.11 -5.82
CA GLU A 77 -18.01 4.35 -6.68
C GLU A 77 -17.67 4.55 -8.17
N LYS A 78 -17.32 5.76 -8.59
CA LYS A 78 -16.81 6.01 -9.95
C LYS A 78 -15.54 5.20 -10.22
N ALA A 79 -14.61 5.15 -9.27
CA ALA A 79 -13.39 4.35 -9.39
C ALA A 79 -13.70 2.86 -9.53
N ARG A 80 -14.70 2.36 -8.79
CA ARG A 80 -15.17 0.97 -8.85
C ARG A 80 -15.79 0.63 -10.21
N LEU A 81 -16.66 1.50 -10.73
CA LEU A 81 -17.29 1.32 -12.04
C LEU A 81 -16.23 1.38 -13.16
N PHE A 82 -15.32 2.36 -13.10
CA PHE A 82 -14.18 2.43 -14.01
C PHE A 82 -13.33 1.15 -13.97
N PHE A 83 -13.07 0.61 -12.78
CA PHE A 83 -12.35 -0.65 -12.64
C PHE A 83 -13.13 -1.82 -13.27
N ILE A 84 -14.45 -1.91 -13.06
CA ILE A 84 -15.26 -2.99 -13.64
C ILE A 84 -15.18 -3.00 -15.17
N ASP A 85 -15.33 -1.83 -15.78
CA ASP A 85 -15.29 -1.68 -17.24
C ASP A 85 -13.91 -2.02 -17.82
N ASN A 86 -12.84 -1.84 -17.02
CA ASN A 86 -11.46 -1.98 -17.47
C ASN A 86 -10.68 -3.12 -16.78
N ASN A 87 -11.34 -4.04 -16.07
CA ASN A 87 -10.66 -4.91 -15.11
C ASN A 87 -9.55 -5.79 -15.73
N VAL A 88 -9.76 -6.33 -16.93
CA VAL A 88 -8.77 -7.16 -17.65
C VAL A 88 -7.59 -6.29 -18.08
N HIS A 89 -7.84 -5.08 -18.56
CA HIS A 89 -6.80 -4.15 -18.98
C HIS A 89 -5.98 -3.65 -17.79
N ILE A 90 -6.64 -3.28 -16.68
CA ILE A 90 -5.98 -2.90 -15.43
C ILE A 90 -5.15 -4.06 -14.88
N SER A 91 -5.70 -5.27 -14.85
CA SER A 91 -4.96 -6.46 -14.40
C SER A 91 -3.74 -6.74 -15.27
N THR A 92 -3.85 -6.54 -16.59
CA THR A 92 -2.74 -6.67 -17.53
C THR A 92 -1.67 -5.59 -17.27
N ALA A 93 -2.07 -4.33 -17.14
CA ALA A 93 -1.17 -3.22 -16.82
C ALA A 93 -0.45 -3.39 -15.46
N LEU A 94 -1.17 -3.86 -14.45
CA LEU A 94 -0.58 -4.21 -13.16
C LEU A 94 0.48 -5.31 -13.30
N SER A 95 0.14 -6.38 -14.03
CA SER A 95 0.96 -7.59 -14.18
C SER A 95 2.23 -7.37 -15.01
N PHE A 96 2.13 -6.59 -16.09
CA PHE A 96 3.19 -6.50 -17.09
C PHE A 96 3.90 -5.14 -17.13
N ALA A 97 3.37 -4.12 -16.46
CA ALA A 97 4.02 -2.81 -16.35
C ALA A 97 4.29 -2.43 -14.90
N SER A 98 3.25 -2.31 -14.08
CA SER A 98 3.35 -1.66 -12.76
C SER A 98 4.17 -2.46 -11.76
N MET A 99 3.84 -3.75 -11.57
CA MET A 99 4.58 -4.60 -10.63
C MET A 99 6.03 -4.88 -11.09
N PRO A 100 6.30 -5.13 -12.39
CA PRO A 100 7.67 -5.20 -12.89
C PRO A 100 8.47 -3.90 -12.73
N ALA A 101 7.83 -2.74 -12.89
CA ALA A 101 8.50 -1.44 -12.74
C ALA A 101 9.08 -1.22 -11.34
N CYS A 102 8.49 -1.82 -10.30
CA CYS A 102 9.05 -1.76 -8.95
C CYS A 102 10.47 -2.37 -8.85
N TYR A 103 10.88 -3.22 -9.80
CA TYR A 103 12.22 -3.83 -9.84
C TYR A 103 13.22 -3.04 -10.68
N VAL A 104 12.80 -2.00 -11.41
CA VAL A 104 13.72 -1.17 -12.20
C VAL A 104 14.41 -0.08 -11.37
N VAL A 105 13.87 0.22 -10.18
CA VAL A 105 14.45 1.17 -9.23
C VAL A 105 15.38 0.40 -8.27
N PRO A 106 16.71 0.59 -8.29
CA PRO A 106 17.66 -0.31 -7.62
C PRO A 106 17.43 -0.47 -6.11
N HIS A 107 17.19 0.62 -5.37
CA HIS A 107 16.98 0.54 -3.92
C HIS A 107 15.62 -0.09 -3.58
N VAL A 108 14.57 0.16 -4.38
CA VAL A 108 13.27 -0.51 -4.24
C VAL A 108 13.38 -2.00 -4.52
N ALA A 109 14.13 -2.40 -5.56
CA ALA A 109 14.39 -3.81 -5.86
C ALA A 109 15.06 -4.52 -4.67
N LYS A 110 15.99 -3.85 -3.98
CA LYS A 110 16.60 -4.35 -2.73
C LYS A 110 15.55 -4.56 -1.63
N LEU A 111 14.62 -3.63 -1.44
CA LEU A 111 13.50 -3.78 -0.48
C LEU A 111 12.63 -5.00 -0.81
N LEU A 112 12.29 -5.19 -2.09
CA LEU A 112 11.48 -6.33 -2.54
C LEU A 112 12.20 -7.67 -2.33
N SER A 113 13.52 -7.68 -2.46
CA SER A 113 14.37 -8.86 -2.21
C SER A 113 14.58 -9.19 -0.73
N ALA A 114 14.20 -8.30 0.18
CA ALA A 114 14.35 -8.52 1.62
C ALA A 114 13.42 -9.62 2.17
N THR A 115 12.38 -9.99 1.41
CA THR A 115 11.41 -11.02 1.79
C THR A 115 11.59 -12.29 0.97
N HIS A 116 11.16 -13.42 1.51
CA HIS A 116 11.07 -14.70 0.77
C HIS A 116 10.02 -14.68 -0.36
N GLY A 117 9.33 -13.56 -0.59
CA GLY A 117 8.28 -13.45 -1.62
C GLY A 117 8.80 -13.69 -3.04
N LEU A 118 10.09 -13.41 -3.31
CA LEU A 118 10.70 -13.67 -4.62
C LEU A 118 10.95 -15.16 -4.90
N SER A 119 10.93 -16.02 -3.89
CA SER A 119 10.93 -17.48 -4.08
C SER A 119 9.59 -17.98 -4.64
N TYR A 120 8.52 -17.18 -4.54
CA TYR A 120 7.16 -17.51 -4.98
C TYR A 120 6.52 -16.33 -5.75
N PRO A 121 7.10 -15.91 -6.89
CA PRO A 121 6.70 -14.68 -7.58
C PRO A 121 5.25 -14.70 -8.07
N SER A 122 4.74 -15.87 -8.49
CA SER A 122 3.34 -16.04 -8.89
C SER A 122 2.37 -15.78 -7.74
N LYS A 123 2.69 -16.25 -6.53
CA LYS A 123 1.90 -16.01 -5.33
C LYS A 123 1.89 -14.53 -4.96
N ARG A 124 3.06 -13.89 -4.97
CA ARG A 124 3.18 -12.45 -4.70
C ARG A 124 2.32 -11.63 -5.67
N MET A 125 2.40 -11.96 -6.96
CA MET A 125 1.62 -11.29 -8.00
C MET A 125 0.11 -11.49 -7.79
N ALA A 126 -0.32 -12.71 -7.45
CA ALA A 126 -1.71 -13.02 -7.13
C ALA A 126 -2.20 -12.29 -5.87
N GLU A 127 -1.39 -12.17 -4.82
CA GLU A 127 -1.74 -11.43 -3.59
C GLU A 127 -1.96 -9.94 -3.88
N THR A 128 -1.11 -9.31 -4.69
CA THR A 128 -1.28 -7.92 -5.12
C THR A 128 -2.50 -7.72 -6.02
N GLY A 129 -2.75 -8.63 -6.96
CA GLY A 129 -3.98 -8.62 -7.76
C GLY A 129 -5.24 -8.75 -6.90
N GLN A 130 -5.23 -9.70 -5.95
CA GLN A 130 -6.32 -9.93 -5.01
C GLN A 130 -6.59 -8.71 -4.12
N PHE A 131 -5.54 -8.01 -3.69
CA PHE A 131 -5.65 -6.75 -2.95
C PHE A 131 -6.43 -5.69 -3.74
N THR A 132 -6.10 -5.53 -5.03
CA THR A 132 -6.80 -4.60 -5.92
C THR A 132 -8.27 -5.00 -6.10
N VAL A 133 -8.54 -6.29 -6.25
CA VAL A 133 -9.93 -6.80 -6.31
C VAL A 133 -10.68 -6.51 -5.01
N TYR A 134 -10.06 -6.69 -3.84
CA TYR A 134 -10.71 -6.37 -2.56
C TYR A 134 -11.07 -4.90 -2.44
N LEU A 135 -10.20 -3.99 -2.88
CA LEU A 135 -10.46 -2.54 -2.89
C LEU A 135 -11.69 -2.20 -3.74
N MET A 136 -11.82 -2.85 -4.90
CA MET A 136 -12.86 -2.53 -5.90
C MET A 136 -14.16 -3.31 -5.71
N ARG A 137 -14.39 -3.87 -4.52
CA ARG A 137 -15.70 -4.45 -4.16
C ARG A 137 -16.58 -3.39 -3.50
N PRO A 138 -17.92 -3.48 -3.66
CA PRO A 138 -18.85 -2.58 -2.96
C PRO A 138 -18.73 -2.62 -1.42
N ASP A 139 -18.30 -3.77 -0.88
CA ASP A 139 -18.16 -4.02 0.55
C ASP A 139 -16.73 -3.75 1.08
N ALA A 140 -15.85 -3.11 0.31
CA ALA A 140 -14.43 -2.98 0.64
C ALA A 140 -14.17 -2.40 2.04
N PHE A 141 -14.95 -1.39 2.43
CA PHE A 141 -14.80 -0.67 3.70
C PHE A 141 -15.87 -1.03 4.74
N GLU A 142 -16.72 -2.01 4.44
CA GLU A 142 -17.82 -2.44 5.30
C GLU A 142 -17.45 -3.64 6.17
N ALA A 143 -18.22 -3.89 7.22
CA ALA A 143 -18.11 -5.12 8.00
C ALA A 143 -18.33 -6.35 7.08
N GLY A 144 -17.50 -7.37 7.24
CA GLY A 144 -17.44 -8.53 6.33
C GLY A 144 -16.52 -8.32 5.11
N GLY A 145 -16.18 -7.08 4.78
CA GLY A 145 -15.23 -6.72 3.72
C GLY A 145 -13.81 -7.23 3.99
N ARG A 146 -13.03 -7.45 2.93
CA ARG A 146 -11.67 -8.03 3.04
C ARG A 146 -10.54 -7.03 2.83
N PHE A 147 -10.85 -5.81 2.40
CA PHE A 147 -9.82 -4.83 2.05
C PHE A 147 -9.12 -4.25 3.29
N ILE A 148 -9.86 -3.81 4.32
CA ILE A 148 -9.26 -3.22 5.53
C ILE A 148 -8.24 -4.18 6.19
N PRO A 149 -8.58 -5.45 6.52
CA PRO A 149 -7.59 -6.37 7.08
C PRO A 149 -6.41 -6.63 6.16
N ALA A 150 -6.62 -6.64 4.83
CA ALA A 150 -5.52 -6.80 3.88
C ALA A 150 -4.58 -5.58 3.90
N ALA A 151 -5.11 -4.35 3.91
CA ALA A 151 -4.34 -3.12 4.02
C ALA A 151 -3.55 -3.05 5.32
N GLN A 152 -4.19 -3.40 6.44
CA GLN A 152 -3.55 -3.47 7.76
C GLN A 152 -2.36 -4.43 7.77
N LYS A 153 -2.50 -5.61 7.15
CA LYS A 153 -1.41 -6.60 7.05
C LYS A 153 -0.29 -6.13 6.15
N VAL A 154 -0.58 -5.49 5.02
CA VAL A 154 0.44 -4.92 4.12
C VAL A 154 1.22 -3.81 4.83
N ARG A 155 0.54 -2.93 5.56
CA ARG A 155 1.17 -1.85 6.33
C ARG A 155 2.11 -2.39 7.43
N LEU A 156 1.69 -3.42 8.17
CA LEU A 156 2.58 -4.11 9.13
C LEU A 156 3.72 -4.89 8.46
N LEU A 157 3.50 -5.45 7.26
CA LEU A 157 4.55 -6.08 6.47
C LEU A 157 5.64 -5.07 6.10
N HIS A 158 5.26 -3.86 5.66
CA HIS A 158 6.22 -2.79 5.39
C HIS A 158 7.04 -2.46 6.64
N ALA A 159 6.39 -2.20 7.79
CA ALA A 159 7.08 -1.94 9.05
C ALA A 159 8.00 -3.09 9.49
N SER A 160 7.58 -4.34 9.29
CA SER A 160 8.40 -5.52 9.58
C SER A 160 9.66 -5.57 8.70
N ILE A 161 9.55 -5.23 7.42
CA ILE A 161 10.70 -5.14 6.51
C ILE A 161 11.67 -4.04 7.00
N ARG A 162 11.16 -2.85 7.38
CA ARG A 162 12.02 -1.79 7.93
C ARG A 162 12.76 -2.28 9.18
N HIS A 163 12.03 -2.85 10.13
CA HIS A 163 12.58 -3.34 11.38
C HIS A 163 13.69 -4.37 11.15
N HIS A 164 13.46 -5.38 10.30
CA HIS A 164 14.45 -6.40 9.99
C HIS A 164 15.71 -5.83 9.31
N LEU A 165 15.53 -5.01 8.28
CA LEU A 165 16.64 -4.44 7.52
C LEU A 165 17.55 -3.58 8.39
N LEU A 166 16.96 -2.78 9.30
CA LEU A 166 17.70 -1.95 10.24
C LEU A 166 18.39 -2.79 11.32
N ARG A 167 17.67 -3.72 11.94
CA ARG A 167 18.21 -4.58 13.02
C ARG A 167 19.38 -5.46 12.53
N GLU A 168 19.27 -5.99 11.32
CA GLU A 168 20.28 -6.86 10.71
C GLU A 168 21.41 -6.07 10.01
N ARG A 169 21.36 -4.73 10.01
CA ARG A 169 22.31 -3.85 9.32
C ARG A 169 22.47 -4.20 7.83
N ARG A 170 21.36 -4.56 7.17
CA ARG A 170 21.33 -4.93 5.74
C ARG A 170 20.93 -3.77 4.82
N TRP A 171 20.77 -2.59 5.39
CA TRP A 171 20.38 -1.37 4.70
C TRP A 171 21.36 -0.24 5.02
N ASP A 172 21.70 0.54 4.00
CA ASP A 172 22.58 1.71 4.13
C ASP A 172 21.70 2.94 4.33
N THR A 173 21.43 3.28 5.58
CA THR A 173 20.55 4.40 5.93
C THR A 173 21.13 5.76 5.55
N ASP A 174 22.46 5.87 5.54
CA ASP A 174 23.14 7.13 5.23
C ASP A 174 23.01 7.45 3.75
N ALA A 175 23.14 6.44 2.88
CA ALA A 175 23.01 6.60 1.44
C ALA A 175 21.55 6.54 0.93
N LEU A 176 20.70 5.70 1.53
CA LEU A 176 19.36 5.38 1.00
C LEU A 176 18.21 5.90 1.87
N GLY A 177 18.49 6.48 3.04
CA GLY A 177 17.45 6.89 4.00
C GLY A 177 16.76 5.69 4.67
N THR A 178 15.53 5.91 5.12
CA THR A 178 14.71 4.90 5.79
C THR A 178 14.21 3.85 4.78
N PRO A 179 14.34 2.53 5.06
CA PRO A 179 13.75 1.52 4.16
C PRO A 179 12.24 1.70 4.02
N ILE A 180 11.66 1.56 2.81
CA ILE A 180 10.22 1.78 2.58
C ILE A 180 9.78 3.10 3.20
N CYS A 181 10.49 4.17 2.84
CA CYS A 181 10.21 5.52 3.31
C CYS A 181 8.93 6.08 2.68
N GLN A 182 8.50 7.26 3.14
CA GLN A 182 7.35 7.96 2.60
C GLN A 182 7.50 8.24 1.09
N GLU A 183 8.71 8.55 0.61
CA GLU A 183 8.94 8.74 -0.83
C GLU A 183 8.70 7.44 -1.60
N ASP A 184 9.27 6.31 -1.16
CA ASP A 184 9.06 5.01 -1.79
C ASP A 184 7.57 4.62 -1.80
N MET A 185 6.85 4.89 -0.71
CA MET A 185 5.42 4.58 -0.61
C MET A 185 4.57 5.43 -1.55
N ILE A 186 4.89 6.72 -1.72
CA ILE A 186 4.23 7.59 -2.71
C ILE A 186 4.58 7.13 -4.12
N GLY A 187 5.84 6.81 -4.41
CA GLY A 187 6.25 6.23 -5.70
C GLY A 187 5.52 4.93 -6.01
N GLY A 188 5.35 4.06 -5.01
CA GLY A 188 4.49 2.87 -5.10
C GLY A 188 3.06 3.24 -5.48
N GLN A 189 2.45 4.22 -4.80
CA GLN A 189 1.11 4.70 -5.16
C GLN A 189 1.04 5.16 -6.63
N MET A 190 2.07 5.82 -7.17
CA MET A 190 2.13 6.23 -8.58
C MET A 190 2.22 5.04 -9.53
N PHE A 191 3.01 4.02 -9.20
CA PHE A 191 3.08 2.79 -10.01
C PHE A 191 1.74 2.08 -10.09
N PHE A 192 0.98 2.04 -8.99
CA PHE A 192 -0.31 1.35 -8.98
C PHE A 192 -1.47 2.18 -9.54
N SER A 193 -1.29 3.50 -9.68
CA SER A 193 -2.31 4.42 -10.20
C SER A 193 -1.94 4.96 -11.58
N LEU A 194 -1.09 5.99 -11.63
CA LEU A 194 -0.72 6.70 -12.85
C LEU A 194 -0.12 5.78 -13.91
N LEU A 195 0.81 4.90 -13.54
CA LEU A 195 1.44 3.99 -14.51
C LEU A 195 0.45 2.96 -15.08
N VAL A 196 -0.57 2.55 -14.30
CA VAL A 196 -1.67 1.72 -14.82
C VAL A 196 -2.45 2.48 -15.88
N LEU A 197 -2.85 3.73 -15.60
CA LEU A 197 -3.57 4.58 -16.55
C LEU A 197 -2.74 4.83 -17.82
N ASP A 198 -1.46 5.14 -17.68
CA ASP A 198 -0.56 5.32 -18.82
C ASP A 198 -0.40 4.04 -19.64
N SER A 199 -0.41 2.87 -18.99
CA SER A 199 -0.39 1.58 -19.68
C SER A 199 -1.67 1.33 -20.47
N LEU A 200 -2.85 1.63 -19.90
CA LEU A 200 -4.13 1.56 -20.61
C LEU A 200 -4.12 2.48 -21.84
N HIS A 201 -3.65 3.72 -21.67
CA HIS A 201 -3.52 4.68 -22.78
C HIS A 201 -2.59 4.15 -23.89
N ARG A 202 -1.41 3.61 -23.52
CA ARG A 202 -0.46 3.01 -24.48
C ARG A 202 -1.03 1.80 -25.22
N LEU A 203 -1.95 1.06 -24.60
CA LEU A 203 -2.67 -0.05 -25.22
C LEU A 203 -3.85 0.41 -26.11
N GLY A 204 -4.08 1.72 -26.23
CA GLY A 204 -5.19 2.28 -27.00
C GLY A 204 -6.56 2.11 -26.33
N ILE A 205 -6.60 1.84 -25.03
CA ILE A 205 -7.85 1.72 -24.27
C ILE A 205 -8.40 3.12 -24.01
N HIS A 206 -9.65 3.35 -24.41
CA HIS A 206 -10.32 4.61 -24.16
C HIS A 206 -10.77 4.69 -22.70
N MET A 207 -10.44 5.80 -22.04
CA MET A 207 -10.78 6.07 -20.64
C MET A 207 -11.41 7.46 -20.56
N SER A 208 -12.47 7.61 -19.76
CA SER A 208 -12.95 8.94 -19.40
C SER A 208 -11.97 9.62 -18.45
N GLU A 209 -11.85 10.95 -18.56
CA GLU A 209 -11.02 11.74 -17.64
C GLU A 209 -11.49 11.58 -16.19
N GLU A 210 -12.82 11.56 -15.98
CA GLU A 210 -13.44 11.32 -14.67
C GLU A 210 -13.09 9.95 -14.10
N GLY A 211 -13.18 8.88 -14.89
CA GLY A 211 -12.85 7.53 -14.43
C GLY A 211 -11.37 7.37 -14.10
N ALA A 212 -10.48 7.97 -14.90
CA ALA A 212 -9.05 8.00 -14.64
C ALA A 212 -8.71 8.77 -13.35
N ALA A 213 -9.34 9.94 -13.14
CA ALA A 213 -9.17 10.72 -11.93
C ALA A 213 -9.69 9.97 -10.69
N ALA A 214 -10.86 9.33 -10.79
CA ALA A 214 -11.44 8.52 -9.72
C ALA A 214 -10.57 7.30 -9.38
N TYR A 215 -9.99 6.64 -10.38
CA TYR A 215 -9.04 5.54 -10.15
C TYR A 215 -7.80 6.00 -9.38
N TYR A 216 -7.23 7.16 -9.74
CA TYR A 216 -6.13 7.76 -8.99
C TYR A 216 -6.55 8.11 -7.55
N TYR A 217 -7.74 8.68 -7.38
CA TYR A 217 -8.32 8.99 -6.08
C TYR A 217 -8.44 7.76 -5.17
N ALA A 218 -8.92 6.63 -5.69
CA ALA A 218 -8.99 5.38 -4.92
C ALA A 218 -7.61 4.93 -4.42
N TRP A 219 -6.54 5.11 -5.21
CA TRP A 219 -5.18 4.81 -4.77
C TRP A 219 -4.63 5.80 -3.73
N ARG A 220 -5.11 7.05 -3.70
CA ARG A 220 -4.83 7.95 -2.56
C ARG A 220 -5.44 7.44 -1.27
N VAL A 221 -6.66 6.89 -1.33
CA VAL A 221 -7.32 6.25 -0.18
C VAL A 221 -6.50 5.03 0.29
N VAL A 222 -6.04 4.19 -0.65
CA VAL A 222 -5.12 3.09 -0.33
C VAL A 222 -3.85 3.60 0.33
N GLY A 223 -3.22 4.63 -0.23
CA GLY A 223 -2.00 5.23 0.34
C GLY A 223 -2.21 5.65 1.78
N ALA A 224 -3.29 6.37 2.07
CA ALA A 224 -3.62 6.80 3.43
C ALA A 224 -3.81 5.60 4.39
N MET A 225 -4.53 4.56 3.96
CA MET A 225 -4.70 3.32 4.72
C MET A 225 -3.36 2.63 5.01
N LEU A 226 -2.42 2.69 4.07
CA LEU A 226 -1.07 2.15 4.19
C LEU A 226 -0.11 3.04 4.98
N GLY A 227 -0.54 4.20 5.48
CA GLY A 227 0.29 5.11 6.28
C GLY A 227 1.05 6.17 5.48
N VAL A 228 0.66 6.43 4.23
CA VAL A 228 1.23 7.51 3.41
C VAL A 228 0.70 8.87 3.88
N SER A 229 1.62 9.81 4.11
CA SER A 229 1.30 11.20 4.42
C SER A 229 0.65 11.89 3.22
N GLN A 230 -0.68 12.06 3.29
CA GLN A 230 -1.46 12.62 2.18
C GLN A 230 -1.19 14.09 1.90
N GLU A 231 -0.57 14.82 2.82
CA GLU A 231 -0.10 16.20 2.59
C GLU A 231 1.04 16.27 1.56
N SER A 232 1.79 15.17 1.41
CA SER A 232 2.92 15.07 0.48
C SER A 232 2.52 14.41 -0.85
N VAL A 233 1.35 13.79 -0.91
CA VAL A 233 0.81 13.13 -2.10
C VAL A 233 0.18 14.18 -3.03
N PRO A 234 0.43 14.14 -4.36
CA PRO A 234 -0.27 15.00 -5.31
C PRO A 234 -1.79 14.85 -5.17
N PRO A 235 -2.55 15.94 -4.99
CA PRO A 235 -3.98 15.84 -4.69
C PRO A 235 -4.81 15.40 -5.90
N SER A 236 -4.29 15.61 -7.12
CA SER A 236 -4.97 15.33 -8.38
C SER A 236 -4.08 14.52 -9.34
N LEU A 237 -4.71 13.90 -10.34
CA LEU A 237 -4.01 13.18 -11.40
C LEU A 237 -3.12 14.12 -12.24
N GLU A 238 -3.54 15.37 -12.44
CA GLU A 238 -2.72 16.37 -13.15
C GLU A 238 -1.43 16.68 -12.38
N GLU A 239 -1.53 16.91 -11.07
CA GLU A 239 -0.35 17.14 -10.24
C GLU A 239 0.52 15.88 -10.13
N ALA A 240 -0.09 14.69 -10.11
CA ALA A 240 0.64 13.42 -10.11
C ALA A 240 1.51 13.23 -11.35
N ARG A 241 1.11 13.76 -12.51
CA ARG A 241 1.95 13.74 -13.73
C ARG A 241 3.19 14.64 -13.63
N ARG A 242 3.22 15.56 -12.67
CA ARG A 242 4.35 16.48 -12.42
C ARG A 242 5.22 16.05 -11.24
N PHE A 243 4.82 15.01 -10.51
CA PHE A 243 5.55 14.40 -9.41
C PHE A 243 6.69 13.53 -9.93
#